data_AF-H2LLJ2-F1
#
_entry.id   AF-H2LLJ2-F1
#
_cell.length_a   1.000
_cell.length_b   1.000
_cell.length_c   1.000
_cell.angle_alpha   90.00
_cell.angle_beta   90.00
_cell.angle_gamma   90.00
#
_symmetry.space_group_name_H-M   'P 1'
#
loop_
_entity.id
_entity.type
_entity.pdbx_description
1 polymer ?
#
loop_
_entity_poly.entity_id
_entity_poly.type
_entity_poly.pdbx_seq_one_letter_code
_entity_poly.pdbx_strand_id
1 'polypeptide(L)'
;MECDWTTQNLQKLFASLKANIPAEEEAFIYTKGLKQVDWENVAFPPFSAEQCREMWTCFMQKMRKIRSLKEIVEEAEGLVSTPNPNDTIQSQCPKIPLPPNALYLEANLEKFRRKHPERDTQSLLELSSKKFNNLPEEEKAKFEEKHILECVEYKKKMELFCQNYVCPAPQKKSQSRKRAPLASDKKHPDVPPKPPTNGYVLFCKEQSSSVKNVAKSRYIKEWARLWRDLSQKQKMEYAERCRELNEEYNIKMSAYLERLDEEERQLFIKENKISANRRKKPGGLGALKRWLAEPKMPALCGNSIFCQEQMALLKEDIPDLNERFCKAMKTWNSLSNEKKADYQRKKKKKIQQYSEELQNWFSALTPRQKREYWMSNRYKRKYLGTNEASLNKVPLCEPSDSEDEDIVISSSEEEENTLTFGEEEDYGEEEENFEIHMFEV
;
A
#
# COMPACT_ATOMS: atom_id res chain seq x y z
N MET A 1 -43.97 -28.79 -8.95
CA MET A 1 -42.57 -29.01 -8.51
C MET A 1 -42.60 -28.96 -7.00
N GLU A 2 -42.34 -30.11 -6.39
CA GLU A 2 -42.53 -30.37 -4.97
C GLU A 2 -41.62 -29.48 -4.12
N CYS A 3 -42.19 -28.89 -3.08
CA CYS A 3 -41.48 -27.99 -2.18
C CYS A 3 -40.76 -28.84 -1.13
N ASP A 4 -39.60 -29.40 -1.46
CA ASP A 4 -38.80 -30.25 -0.57
C ASP A 4 -38.29 -29.51 0.70
N TRP A 5 -38.43 -28.18 0.72
CA TRP A 5 -38.06 -27.32 1.84
C TRP A 5 -39.16 -27.28 2.91
N THR A 6 -39.16 -28.30 3.76
CA THR A 6 -39.99 -28.34 4.98
C THR A 6 -39.48 -27.36 6.05
N THR A 7 -40.32 -27.00 7.02
CA THR A 7 -39.93 -26.16 8.17
C THR A 7 -38.75 -26.75 8.94
N GLN A 8 -38.66 -28.09 9.04
CA GLN A 8 -37.54 -28.78 9.69
C GLN A 8 -36.23 -28.61 8.91
N ASN A 9 -36.28 -28.73 7.59
CA ASN A 9 -35.11 -28.52 6.72
C ASN A 9 -34.61 -27.06 6.80
N LEU A 10 -35.53 -26.10 6.91
CA LEU A 10 -35.19 -24.69 7.09
C LEU A 10 -34.54 -24.40 8.44
N GLN A 11 -35.07 -24.97 9.53
CA GLN A 11 -34.45 -24.85 10.85
C GLN A 11 -33.05 -25.47 10.87
N LYS A 12 -32.86 -26.61 10.18
CA LYS A 12 -31.57 -27.27 10.02
C LYS A 12 -30.57 -26.41 9.25
N LEU A 13 -31.02 -25.74 8.17
CA LEU A 13 -30.21 -24.76 7.44
C LEU A 13 -29.74 -23.62 8.36
N PHE A 14 -30.64 -23.04 9.15
CA PHE A 14 -30.27 -21.93 10.05
C PHE A 14 -29.34 -22.36 11.18
N ALA A 15 -29.53 -23.56 11.74
CA ALA A 15 -28.63 -24.11 12.75
C ALA A 15 -27.24 -24.40 12.18
N SER A 16 -27.17 -24.99 10.98
CA SER A 16 -25.92 -25.26 10.27
C SER A 16 -25.17 -23.95 9.95
N LEU A 17 -25.89 -22.93 9.48
CA LEU A 17 -25.31 -21.62 9.20
C LEU A 17 -24.75 -20.95 10.46
N LYS A 18 -25.48 -20.98 11.58
CA LYS A 18 -25.01 -20.43 12.86
C LYS A 18 -23.76 -21.14 13.38
N ALA A 19 -23.68 -22.46 13.25
CA ALA A 19 -22.53 -23.24 13.71
C ALA A 19 -21.25 -23.00 12.91
N ASN A 20 -21.38 -22.55 11.66
CA ASN A 20 -20.27 -22.26 10.75
C ASN A 20 -19.79 -20.80 10.81
N ILE A 21 -20.36 -19.95 11.66
CA ILE A 21 -19.89 -18.58 11.88
C ILE A 21 -18.91 -18.58 13.06
N PRO A 22 -17.61 -18.30 12.85
CA PRO A 22 -16.65 -18.23 13.95
C PRO A 22 -16.99 -17.10 14.93
N ALA A 23 -16.71 -17.30 16.23
CA ALA A 23 -16.98 -16.30 17.28
C ALA A 23 -16.26 -14.95 17.04
N GLU A 24 -15.13 -14.97 16.34
CA GLU A 24 -14.38 -13.76 15.95
C GLU A 24 -15.08 -12.95 14.84
N GLU A 25 -15.98 -13.58 14.08
CA GLU A 25 -16.68 -12.99 12.94
C GLU A 25 -18.14 -12.62 13.26
N GLU A 26 -18.64 -12.98 14.45
CA GLU A 26 -19.99 -12.64 14.93
C GLU A 26 -20.22 -11.12 15.01
N ALA A 27 -19.14 -10.36 15.26
CA ALA A 27 -19.15 -8.90 15.30
C ALA A 27 -18.99 -8.24 13.92
N PHE A 28 -18.83 -9.01 12.83
CA PHE A 28 -18.69 -8.42 11.49
C PHE A 28 -20.03 -7.94 10.93
N ILE A 29 -19.95 -6.89 10.10
CA ILE A 29 -21.08 -6.47 9.27
C ILE A 29 -21.55 -7.68 8.46
N TYR A 30 -22.85 -7.95 8.45
CA TYR A 30 -23.40 -9.19 7.88
C TYR A 30 -22.94 -9.47 6.43
N THR A 31 -22.71 -8.44 5.61
CA THR A 31 -22.23 -8.57 4.22
C THR A 31 -20.82 -9.14 4.15
N LYS A 32 -19.98 -8.85 5.14
CA LYS A 32 -18.62 -9.38 5.25
C LYS A 32 -18.67 -10.82 5.75
N GLY A 33 -19.40 -11.10 6.83
CA GLY A 33 -19.54 -12.46 7.36
C GLY A 33 -20.14 -13.41 6.33
N LEU A 34 -21.16 -13.00 5.59
CA LEU A 34 -21.79 -13.83 4.56
C LEU A 34 -20.83 -14.22 3.41
N LYS A 35 -19.81 -13.41 3.11
CA LYS A 35 -18.78 -13.74 2.12
C LYS A 35 -17.79 -14.79 2.61
N GLN A 36 -17.64 -14.93 3.94
CA GLN A 36 -16.71 -15.85 4.58
C GLN A 36 -17.36 -17.21 4.92
N VAL A 37 -18.69 -17.31 4.82
CA VAL A 37 -19.43 -18.56 5.02
C VAL A 37 -19.00 -19.61 3.98
N ASP A 38 -18.50 -20.74 4.46
CA ASP A 38 -18.24 -21.92 3.65
C ASP A 38 -19.54 -22.74 3.47
N TRP A 39 -20.16 -22.60 2.29
CA TRP A 39 -21.44 -23.24 1.98
C TRP A 39 -21.37 -24.76 1.87
N GLU A 40 -20.18 -25.32 1.64
CA GLU A 40 -19.99 -26.77 1.62
C GLU A 40 -20.19 -27.38 3.02
N ASN A 41 -19.80 -26.65 4.06
CA ASN A 41 -20.02 -27.06 5.45
C ASN A 41 -21.44 -26.76 5.95
N VAL A 42 -22.14 -25.84 5.29
CA VAL A 42 -23.54 -25.52 5.59
C VAL A 42 -24.51 -26.51 4.94
N ALA A 43 -24.12 -27.12 3.81
CA ALA A 43 -24.90 -28.10 3.06
C ALA A 43 -25.27 -29.33 3.90
N PHE A 44 -26.44 -29.92 3.63
CA PHE A 44 -26.86 -31.15 4.29
C PHE A 44 -27.75 -31.98 3.35
N PRO A 45 -27.63 -33.32 3.32
CA PRO A 45 -28.46 -34.14 2.44
C PRO A 45 -29.97 -33.96 2.73
N PRO A 46 -30.83 -33.84 1.69
CA PRO A 46 -30.58 -33.99 0.25
C PRO A 46 -30.13 -32.72 -0.50
N PHE A 47 -29.89 -31.60 0.20
CA PHE A 47 -29.62 -30.30 -0.41
C PHE A 47 -28.14 -30.02 -0.63
N SER A 48 -27.81 -29.48 -1.81
CA SER A 48 -26.45 -29.03 -2.13
C SER A 48 -26.13 -27.67 -1.50
N ALA A 49 -24.83 -27.34 -1.44
CA ALA A 49 -24.35 -26.03 -0.99
C ALA A 49 -25.02 -24.86 -1.77
N GLU A 50 -25.19 -25.02 -3.08
CA GLU A 50 -25.85 -24.03 -3.93
C GLU A 50 -27.32 -23.85 -3.59
N GLN A 51 -28.04 -24.95 -3.34
CA GLN A 51 -29.45 -24.91 -2.96
C GLN A 51 -29.64 -24.26 -1.57
N CYS A 52 -28.75 -24.55 -0.62
CA CYS A 52 -28.73 -23.89 0.69
C CYS A 52 -28.47 -22.38 0.57
N ARG A 53 -27.54 -21.97 -0.29
CA ARG A 53 -27.21 -20.57 -0.57
C ARG A 53 -28.36 -19.81 -1.22
N GLU A 54 -29.00 -20.40 -2.23
CA GLU A 54 -30.15 -19.83 -2.92
C GLU A 54 -31.33 -19.64 -1.97
N MET A 55 -31.61 -20.64 -1.14
CA MET A 55 -32.66 -20.55 -0.14
C MET A 55 -32.37 -19.48 0.90
N TRP A 56 -31.16 -19.40 1.44
CA TRP A 56 -30.77 -18.32 2.34
C TRP A 56 -30.94 -16.94 1.69
N THR A 57 -30.57 -16.81 0.41
CA THR A 57 -30.73 -15.57 -0.36
C THR A 57 -32.20 -15.15 -0.48
N CYS A 58 -33.10 -16.11 -0.71
CA CYS A 58 -34.55 -15.87 -0.75
C CYS A 58 -35.08 -15.36 0.60
N PHE A 59 -34.62 -15.92 1.72
CA PHE A 59 -34.97 -15.42 3.06
C PHE A 59 -34.42 -14.01 3.30
N MET A 60 -33.16 -13.75 2.92
CA MET A 60 -32.52 -12.44 3.08
C MET A 60 -33.24 -11.31 2.32
N GLN A 61 -33.94 -11.61 1.23
CA GLN A 61 -34.75 -10.63 0.51
C GLN A 61 -36.06 -10.29 1.24
N LYS A 62 -36.62 -11.23 2.00
CA LYS A 62 -37.86 -11.07 2.77
C LYS A 62 -37.65 -10.52 4.17
N MET A 63 -36.43 -10.65 4.70
CA MET A 63 -36.07 -10.15 6.04
C MET A 63 -35.77 -8.64 6.04
N ARG A 64 -36.08 -7.99 7.16
CA ARG A 64 -35.69 -6.61 7.42
C ARG A 64 -34.18 -6.55 7.67
N LYS A 65 -33.46 -5.70 6.92
CA LYS A 65 -32.00 -5.56 6.99
C LYS A 65 -31.52 -4.40 7.89
N ILE A 66 -32.45 -3.73 8.55
CA ILE A 66 -32.19 -2.59 9.44
C ILE A 66 -32.41 -3.02 10.89
N ARG A 67 -31.52 -2.58 11.79
CA ARG A 67 -31.70 -2.77 13.24
C ARG A 67 -32.84 -1.89 13.74
N SER A 68 -33.69 -2.47 14.58
CA SER A 68 -34.67 -1.76 15.37
C SER A 68 -34.01 -1.09 16.58
N LEU A 69 -34.64 -0.05 17.13
CA LEU A 69 -34.14 0.61 18.34
C LEU A 69 -33.97 -0.39 19.51
N LYS A 70 -34.88 -1.37 19.62
CA LYS A 70 -34.81 -2.40 20.66
C LYS A 70 -33.54 -3.25 20.53
N GLU A 71 -33.21 -3.72 19.33
CA GLU A 71 -31.96 -4.49 19.10
C GLU A 71 -30.71 -3.67 19.41
N ILE A 72 -30.72 -2.37 19.09
CA ILE A 72 -29.60 -1.46 19.43
C ILE A 72 -29.48 -1.29 20.96
N VAL A 73 -30.59 -1.19 21.67
CA VAL A 73 -30.60 -1.05 23.13
C VAL A 73 -30.14 -2.34 23.81
N GLU A 74 -30.60 -3.51 23.36
CA GLU A 74 -30.16 -4.81 23.89
C GLU A 74 -28.64 -5.04 23.67
N GLU A 75 -28.11 -4.63 22.52
CA GLU A 75 -26.66 -4.62 22.26
C GLU A 75 -25.91 -3.66 23.19
N ALA A 76 -26.45 -2.45 23.41
CA ALA A 76 -25.86 -1.49 24.35
C ALA A 76 -25.87 -1.99 25.80
N GLU A 77 -26.94 -2.65 26.25
CA GLU A 77 -27.02 -3.31 27.56
C GLU A 77 -26.03 -4.47 27.69
N GLY A 78 -25.82 -5.22 26.61
CA GLY A 78 -24.78 -6.24 26.52
C GLY A 78 -23.37 -5.65 26.69
N LEU A 79 -23.07 -4.55 26.00
CA LEU A 79 -21.77 -3.86 26.11
C LEU A 79 -21.50 -3.29 27.51
N VAL A 80 -22.53 -2.84 28.22
CA VAL A 80 -22.41 -2.38 29.61
C VAL A 80 -22.17 -3.56 30.56
N SER A 81 -22.77 -4.72 30.27
CA SER A 81 -22.69 -5.93 31.09
C SER A 81 -21.39 -6.71 30.88
N THR A 82 -20.84 -6.71 29.66
CA THR A 82 -19.54 -7.30 29.32
C THR A 82 -18.67 -6.24 28.65
N PRO A 83 -17.84 -5.51 29.41
CA PRO A 83 -16.95 -4.52 28.83
C PRO A 83 -15.95 -5.22 27.90
N ASN A 84 -16.09 -4.98 26.60
CA ASN A 84 -15.09 -5.39 25.62
C ASN A 84 -13.79 -4.63 25.93
N PRO A 85 -12.63 -5.31 26.08
CA PRO A 85 -11.37 -4.63 26.32
C PRO A 85 -11.08 -3.54 25.29
N ASN A 86 -11.53 -3.72 24.03
CA ASN A 86 -11.24 -2.80 22.94
C ASN A 86 -11.99 -1.46 23.01
N ASP A 87 -13.20 -1.43 23.58
CA ASP A 87 -14.00 -0.18 23.65
C ASP A 87 -13.56 0.69 24.84
N THR A 88 -13.06 0.06 25.92
CA THR A 88 -12.48 0.78 27.07
C THR A 88 -11.11 1.38 26.74
N ILE A 89 -10.36 0.75 25.83
CA ILE A 89 -9.03 1.21 25.36
C ILE A 89 -9.11 2.57 24.66
N GLN A 90 -10.18 2.89 23.92
CA GLN A 90 -10.31 4.20 23.25
C GLN A 90 -10.49 5.36 24.26
N SER A 91 -11.20 5.13 25.36
CA SER A 91 -11.40 6.16 26.40
C SER A 91 -10.19 6.30 27.34
N GLN A 92 -9.36 5.26 27.47
CA GLN A 92 -8.15 5.28 28.32
C GLN A 92 -6.86 5.57 27.54
N CYS A 93 -6.92 5.59 26.21
CA CYS A 93 -5.79 5.96 25.37
C CYS A 93 -5.41 7.42 25.65
N PRO A 94 -4.14 7.71 26.02
CA PRO A 94 -3.68 9.08 26.17
C PRO A 94 -3.96 9.87 24.88
N LYS A 95 -4.49 11.10 25.02
CA LYS A 95 -4.76 11.98 23.88
C LYS A 95 -3.50 12.73 23.46
N ILE A 96 -3.31 12.92 22.17
CA ILE A 96 -2.20 13.70 21.61
C ILE A 96 -2.34 15.15 22.11
N PRO A 97 -1.25 15.77 22.60
CA PRO A 97 -1.28 17.15 23.07
C PRO A 97 -1.57 18.11 21.91
N LEU A 98 -2.21 19.24 22.23
CA LEU A 98 -2.60 20.24 21.23
C LEU A 98 -1.39 21.06 20.77
N PRO A 99 -1.27 21.40 19.48
CA PRO A 99 -0.18 22.23 18.98
C PRO A 99 -0.20 23.65 19.59
N PRO A 100 0.93 24.39 19.57
CA PRO A 100 1.06 25.69 20.24
C PRO A 100 -0.01 26.73 19.86
N ASN A 101 -0.40 26.79 18.58
CA ASN A 101 -1.46 27.67 18.08
C ASN A 101 -2.85 27.32 18.67
N ALA A 102 -3.14 26.03 18.86
CA ALA A 102 -4.37 25.54 19.45
C ALA A 102 -4.40 25.77 20.96
N LEU A 103 -3.25 25.64 21.65
CA LEU A 103 -3.12 26.03 23.06
C LEU A 103 -3.38 27.53 23.26
N TYR A 104 -2.87 28.37 22.34
CA TYR A 104 -3.15 29.81 22.35
C TYR A 104 -4.63 30.12 22.10
N LEU A 105 -5.26 29.41 21.15
CA LEU A 105 -6.69 29.53 20.89
C LEU A 105 -7.49 29.18 22.15
N GLU A 106 -7.22 28.03 22.77
CA GLU A 106 -7.91 27.57 23.98
C GLU A 106 -7.80 28.60 25.11
N ALA A 107 -6.59 29.10 25.37
CA ALA A 107 -6.33 30.09 26.42
C ALA A 107 -7.03 31.44 26.18
N ASN A 108 -7.34 31.78 24.93
CA ASN A 108 -7.93 33.07 24.56
C ASN A 108 -9.36 32.95 23.98
N LEU A 109 -9.93 31.74 23.93
CA LEU A 109 -11.18 31.43 23.25
C LEU A 109 -12.34 32.27 23.77
N GLU A 110 -12.43 32.42 25.10
CA GLU A 110 -13.46 33.26 25.73
C GLU A 110 -13.30 34.74 25.39
N LYS A 111 -12.06 35.24 25.28
CA LYS A 111 -11.78 36.64 24.90
C LYS A 111 -12.16 36.87 23.43
N PHE A 112 -11.94 35.89 22.56
CA PHE A 112 -12.34 35.94 21.16
C PHE A 112 -13.87 35.90 21.00
N ARG A 113 -14.55 34.99 21.72
CA ARG A 113 -16.03 34.91 21.72
C ARG A 113 -16.69 36.18 22.26
N ARG A 114 -16.14 36.78 23.32
CA ARG A 114 -16.64 38.06 23.87
C ARG A 114 -16.43 39.25 22.93
N LYS A 115 -15.34 39.28 22.17
CA LYS A 115 -15.04 40.37 21.21
C LYS A 115 -15.75 40.22 19.88
N HIS A 116 -16.15 39.00 19.52
CA HIS A 116 -16.79 38.69 18.25
C HIS A 116 -17.96 37.70 18.45
N PRO A 117 -19.02 38.09 19.18
CA PRO A 117 -20.16 37.20 19.47
C PRO A 117 -20.99 36.83 18.23
N GLU A 118 -20.90 37.61 17.15
CA GLU A 118 -21.65 37.38 15.90
C GLU A 118 -20.85 36.62 14.82
N ARG A 119 -19.56 36.31 15.05
CA ARG A 119 -18.73 35.62 14.05
C ARG A 119 -18.85 34.11 14.16
N ASP A 120 -18.83 33.46 13.01
CA ASP A 120 -18.77 32.01 12.93
C ASP A 120 -17.47 31.43 13.51
N THR A 121 -17.54 30.20 13.99
CA THR A 121 -16.47 29.46 14.67
C THR A 121 -15.22 29.33 13.79
N GLN A 122 -15.39 29.13 12.47
CA GLN A 122 -14.28 29.03 11.53
C GLN A 122 -13.56 30.38 11.36
N SER A 123 -14.32 31.47 11.27
CA SER A 123 -13.77 32.83 11.21
C SER A 123 -13.04 33.24 12.49
N LEU A 124 -13.44 32.71 13.65
CA LEU A 124 -12.73 32.91 14.93
C LEU A 124 -11.42 32.13 14.99
N LEU A 125 -11.39 30.92 14.45
CA LEU A 125 -10.19 30.08 14.37
C LEU A 125 -9.11 30.75 13.50
N GLU A 126 -9.46 31.19 12.30
CA GLU A 126 -8.53 31.90 11.42
C GLU A 126 -7.96 33.18 12.06
N LEU A 127 -8.83 33.93 12.75
CA LEU A 127 -8.42 35.15 13.44
C LEU A 127 -7.43 34.84 14.57
N SER A 128 -7.66 33.75 15.31
CA SER A 128 -6.76 33.31 16.38
C SER A 128 -5.40 32.87 15.82
N SER A 129 -5.38 32.08 14.74
CA SER A 129 -4.15 31.65 14.07
C SER A 129 -3.35 32.84 13.52
N LYS A 130 -4.02 33.82 12.89
CA LYS A 130 -3.39 35.07 12.43
C LYS A 130 -2.80 35.88 13.59
N LYS A 131 -3.49 35.94 14.74
CA LYS A 131 -2.95 36.61 15.93
C LYS A 131 -1.76 35.87 16.52
N PHE A 132 -1.82 34.53 16.62
CA PHE A 132 -0.72 33.70 17.10
C PHE A 132 0.55 33.89 16.24
N ASN A 133 0.42 33.88 14.92
CA ASN A 133 1.56 34.09 14.01
C ASN A 133 2.21 35.47 14.17
N ASN A 134 1.44 36.49 14.58
CA ASN A 134 1.91 37.85 14.79
C ASN A 134 2.33 38.14 16.25
N LEU A 135 2.29 37.16 17.16
CA LEU A 135 2.75 37.36 18.54
C LEU A 135 4.27 37.55 18.62
N PRO A 136 4.76 38.28 19.63
CA PRO A 136 6.17 38.32 19.98
C PRO A 136 6.72 36.91 20.26
N GLU A 137 7.97 36.67 19.90
CA GLU A 137 8.63 35.38 20.06
C GLU A 137 8.62 34.89 21.51
N GLU A 138 8.77 35.81 22.48
CA GLU A 138 8.70 35.52 23.91
C GLU A 138 7.34 34.98 24.37
N GLU A 139 6.25 35.38 23.73
CA GLU A 139 4.92 34.86 24.04
C GLU A 139 4.65 33.53 23.33
N LYS A 140 5.14 33.37 22.10
CA LYS A 140 5.07 32.09 21.36
C LYS A 140 5.85 30.99 22.07
N ALA A 141 7.06 31.30 22.53
CA ALA A 141 7.93 30.39 23.26
C ALA A 141 7.24 29.78 24.49
N LYS A 142 6.38 30.53 25.19
CA LYS A 142 5.60 30.02 26.34
C LYS A 142 4.62 28.90 25.94
N PHE A 143 4.00 29.00 24.78
CA PHE A 143 3.08 27.97 24.27
C PHE A 143 3.85 26.78 23.68
N GLU A 144 5.02 27.03 23.07
CA GLU A 144 5.91 25.99 22.57
C GLU A 144 6.52 25.16 23.69
N GLU A 145 7.05 25.81 24.74
CA GLU A 145 7.58 25.14 25.92
C GLU A 145 6.50 24.27 26.59
N LYS A 146 5.28 24.82 26.73
CA LYS A 146 4.13 24.07 27.25
C LYS A 146 3.80 22.85 26.39
N HIS A 147 3.76 23.00 25.06
CA HIS A 147 3.51 21.90 24.14
C HIS A 147 4.59 20.82 24.19
N ILE A 148 5.86 21.21 24.32
CA ILE A 148 7.00 20.28 24.45
C ILE A 148 6.87 19.49 25.75
N LEU A 149 6.56 20.15 26.86
CA LEU A 149 6.37 19.50 28.16
C LEU A 149 5.21 18.48 28.10
N GLU A 150 4.07 18.86 27.53
CA GLU A 150 2.93 17.96 27.35
C GLU A 150 3.23 16.80 26.40
N CYS A 151 4.04 16.99 25.36
CA CYS A 151 4.55 15.92 24.49
C CYS A 151 5.40 14.91 25.25
N VAL A 152 6.26 15.37 26.16
CA VAL A 152 7.10 14.50 27.00
C VAL A 152 6.21 13.71 27.97
N GLU A 153 5.23 14.34 28.60
CA GLU A 153 4.27 13.64 29.45
C GLU A 153 3.41 12.64 28.68
N TYR A 154 2.94 13.01 27.50
CA TYR A 154 2.16 12.14 26.62
C TYR A 154 2.94 10.88 26.25
N LYS A 155 4.21 11.02 25.89
CA LYS A 155 5.09 9.86 25.60
C LYS A 155 5.20 8.92 26.80
N LYS A 156 5.39 9.45 28.01
CA LYS A 156 5.43 8.65 29.25
C LYS A 156 4.10 7.95 29.53
N LYS A 157 2.98 8.67 29.39
CA LYS A 157 1.62 8.11 29.57
C LYS A 157 1.33 7.01 28.53
N MET A 158 1.76 7.21 27.28
CA MET A 158 1.61 6.25 26.19
C MET A 158 2.48 5.01 26.40
N GLU A 159 3.71 5.18 26.91
CA GLU A 159 4.59 4.06 27.23
C GLU A 159 4.00 3.19 28.35
N LEU A 160 3.49 3.81 29.42
CA LEU A 160 2.78 3.09 30.49
C LEU A 160 1.50 2.41 29.98
N PHE A 161 0.77 3.06 29.07
CA PHE A 161 -0.42 2.49 28.44
C PHE A 161 -0.07 1.23 27.63
N CYS A 162 0.98 1.29 26.80
CA CYS A 162 1.48 0.15 26.05
C CYS A 162 2.05 -0.98 26.92
N GLN A 163 2.53 -0.68 28.14
CA GLN A 163 2.96 -1.69 29.10
C GLN A 163 1.78 -2.38 29.81
N ASN A 164 0.74 -1.61 30.15
CA ASN A 164 -0.44 -2.10 30.87
C ASN A 164 -1.44 -2.84 29.96
N TYR A 165 -1.48 -2.49 28.67
CA TYR A 165 -2.32 -3.14 27.67
C TYR A 165 -1.44 -3.88 26.68
N VAL A 166 -1.66 -5.19 26.50
CA VAL A 166 -1.06 -5.96 25.40
C VAL A 166 -1.61 -5.42 24.10
N CYS A 167 -0.99 -4.36 23.58
CA CYS A 167 -1.30 -3.82 22.27
C CYS A 167 -0.65 -4.74 21.24
N PRO A 168 -1.42 -5.48 20.41
CA PRO A 168 -0.84 -6.14 19.27
C PRO A 168 -0.11 -5.07 18.45
N ALA A 169 1.17 -5.31 18.14
CA ALA A 169 1.98 -4.39 17.36
C ALA A 169 1.14 -3.88 16.17
N PRO A 170 1.06 -2.57 15.92
CA PRO A 170 0.19 -2.04 14.88
C PRO A 170 0.59 -2.74 13.59
N GLN A 171 -0.29 -3.63 13.10
CA GLN A 171 -0.21 -4.09 11.73
C GLN A 171 -0.18 -2.81 10.93
N LYS A 172 0.92 -2.59 10.21
CA LYS A 172 1.05 -1.44 9.32
C LYS A 172 -0.08 -1.54 8.32
N LYS A 173 -1.24 -0.96 8.64
CA LYS A 173 -2.19 -0.52 7.63
C LYS A 173 -1.33 0.41 6.80
N SER A 174 -0.97 -0.03 5.61
CA SER A 174 -0.52 0.91 4.60
C SER A 174 -1.59 1.98 4.62
N GLN A 175 -1.20 3.19 5.06
CA GLN A 175 -2.07 4.33 4.82
C GLN A 175 -2.21 4.32 3.30
N SER A 176 -3.34 3.82 2.80
CA SER A 176 -3.84 4.19 1.50
C SER A 176 -4.16 5.67 1.60
N ARG A 177 -3.11 6.51 1.59
CA ARG A 177 -3.27 7.90 1.23
C ARG A 177 -3.84 7.83 -0.16
N LYS A 178 -5.16 8.01 -0.27
CA LYS A 178 -5.83 8.25 -1.54
C LYS A 178 -4.98 9.30 -2.22
N ARG A 179 -4.40 8.97 -3.38
CA ARG A 179 -3.70 9.94 -4.22
C ARG A 179 -4.70 11.06 -4.45
N ALA A 180 -4.45 12.24 -3.87
CA ALA A 180 -5.17 13.44 -4.25
C ALA A 180 -5.12 13.54 -5.78
N PRO A 181 -6.24 13.83 -6.47
CA PRO A 181 -6.17 14.32 -7.83
C PRO A 181 -5.35 15.62 -7.75
N LEU A 182 -4.12 15.60 -8.25
CA LEU A 182 -3.35 16.81 -8.51
C LEU A 182 -4.05 17.54 -9.66
N ALA A 183 -5.15 18.22 -9.35
CA ALA A 183 -5.65 19.32 -10.15
C ALA A 183 -4.84 20.55 -9.72
N SER A 184 -3.63 20.66 -10.27
CA SER A 184 -2.98 21.96 -10.39
C SER A 184 -3.80 22.76 -11.41
N ASP A 185 -4.81 23.48 -10.92
CA ASP A 185 -5.55 24.48 -11.71
C ASP A 185 -4.74 25.78 -11.92
N LYS A 186 -3.42 25.72 -11.70
CA LYS A 186 -2.48 26.60 -12.41
C LYS A 186 -2.09 25.91 -13.71
N LYS A 187 -2.96 26.00 -14.71
CA LYS A 187 -2.57 25.71 -16.10
C LYS A 187 -1.51 26.74 -16.49
N HIS A 188 -0.23 26.40 -16.30
CA HIS A 188 0.83 27.07 -17.06
C HIS A 188 0.49 26.83 -18.54
N PRO A 189 0.29 27.89 -19.34
CA PRO A 189 -0.23 27.78 -20.71
C PRO A 189 0.66 26.91 -21.63
N ASP A 190 1.90 26.70 -21.23
CA ASP A 190 2.93 26.03 -22.03
C ASP A 190 3.22 24.58 -21.64
N VAL A 191 2.57 24.04 -20.58
CA VAL A 191 2.80 22.65 -20.17
C VAL A 191 2.01 21.71 -21.10
N PRO A 192 2.67 20.78 -21.81
CA PRO A 192 1.96 19.82 -22.67
C PRO A 192 0.95 18.97 -21.87
N PRO A 193 -0.27 18.71 -22.39
CA PRO A 193 -1.25 17.89 -21.70
C PRO A 193 -0.85 16.41 -21.73
N LYS A 194 -1.10 15.69 -20.62
CA LYS A 194 -0.77 14.26 -20.52
C LYS A 194 -1.53 13.43 -21.58
N PRO A 195 -0.84 12.52 -22.30
CA PRO A 195 -1.46 11.67 -23.30
C PRO A 195 -2.32 10.58 -22.63
N PRO A 196 -3.28 9.99 -23.35
CA PRO A 196 -4.02 8.81 -22.88
C PRO A 196 -3.06 7.68 -22.48
N THR A 197 -3.32 7.00 -21.37
CA THR A 197 -2.38 6.04 -20.76
C THR A 197 -2.29 4.71 -21.50
N ASN A 198 -3.36 4.30 -22.17
CA ASN A 198 -3.42 3.07 -22.97
C ASN A 198 -4.44 3.22 -24.11
N GLY A 199 -4.43 2.27 -25.06
CA GLY A 199 -5.30 2.29 -26.24
C GLY A 199 -6.80 2.33 -25.90
N TYR A 200 -7.21 1.68 -24.80
CA TYR A 200 -8.59 1.71 -24.33
C TYR A 200 -9.02 3.11 -23.88
N VAL A 201 -8.18 3.82 -23.12
CA VAL A 201 -8.48 5.19 -22.68
C VAL A 201 -8.52 6.15 -23.88
N LEU A 202 -7.68 5.93 -24.89
CA LEU A 202 -7.75 6.68 -26.15
C LEU A 202 -9.08 6.44 -26.87
N PHE A 203 -9.50 5.17 -26.99
CA PHE A 203 -10.80 4.80 -27.56
C PHE A 203 -11.97 5.44 -26.79
N CYS A 204 -11.98 5.35 -25.46
CA CYS A 204 -12.98 6.00 -24.62
C CYS A 204 -12.99 7.53 -24.79
N LYS A 205 -11.82 8.16 -24.97
CA LYS A 205 -11.71 9.61 -25.20
C LYS A 205 -12.32 10.02 -26.54
N GLU A 206 -12.04 9.28 -27.61
CA GLU A 206 -12.61 9.51 -28.93
C GLU A 206 -14.12 9.29 -28.94
N GLN A 207 -14.60 8.21 -28.32
CA GLN A 207 -16.03 7.93 -28.20
C GLN A 207 -16.75 8.94 -27.30
N SER A 208 -16.08 9.46 -26.26
CA SER A 208 -16.62 10.54 -25.43
C SER A 208 -16.70 11.88 -26.16
N SER A 209 -15.91 12.07 -27.22
CA SER A 209 -15.90 13.29 -28.04
C SER A 209 -17.04 13.29 -29.07
N SER A 210 -17.51 12.11 -29.48
CA SER A 210 -18.67 11.94 -30.35
C SER A 210 -20.01 12.06 -29.62
N VAL A 211 -20.06 11.72 -28.32
CA VAL A 211 -21.26 11.85 -27.47
C VAL A 211 -21.25 13.18 -26.72
N LYS A 212 -22.01 14.18 -27.21
CA LYS A 212 -22.23 15.46 -26.50
C LYS A 212 -23.54 15.42 -25.70
N ASN A 213 -23.54 16.01 -24.51
CA ASN A 213 -24.72 16.28 -23.65
C ASN A 213 -25.41 15.10 -22.94
N VAL A 214 -24.72 13.99 -22.66
CA VAL A 214 -25.26 12.91 -21.81
C VAL A 214 -24.24 12.51 -20.73
N ALA A 215 -24.73 12.12 -19.55
CA ALA A 215 -23.90 11.71 -18.42
C ALA A 215 -22.98 10.54 -18.82
N LYS A 216 -21.67 10.82 -18.90
CA LYS A 216 -20.63 9.89 -19.38
C LYS A 216 -20.64 8.55 -18.62
N SER A 217 -21.02 8.55 -17.33
CA SER A 217 -21.10 7.35 -16.48
C SER A 217 -21.96 6.23 -17.10
N ARG A 218 -23.06 6.55 -17.81
CA ARG A 218 -23.90 5.52 -18.46
C ARG A 218 -23.21 4.78 -19.60
N TYR A 219 -22.30 5.45 -20.33
CA TYR A 219 -21.65 4.88 -21.51
C TYR A 219 -20.36 4.13 -21.20
N ILE A 220 -19.80 4.27 -19.99
CA ILE A 220 -18.55 3.58 -19.62
C ILE A 220 -18.70 2.07 -19.77
N LYS A 221 -19.84 1.50 -19.34
CA LYS A 221 -20.11 0.06 -19.48
C LYS A 221 -20.29 -0.35 -20.94
N GLU A 222 -20.90 0.51 -21.75
CA GLU A 222 -21.08 0.27 -23.19
C GLU A 222 -19.76 0.35 -23.96
N TRP A 223 -18.89 1.32 -23.64
CA TRP A 223 -17.56 1.45 -24.24
C TRP A 223 -16.64 0.30 -23.85
N ALA A 224 -16.72 -0.18 -22.61
CA ALA A 224 -16.00 -1.38 -22.19
C ALA A 224 -16.45 -2.61 -23.00
N ARG A 225 -17.75 -2.75 -23.28
CA ARG A 225 -18.26 -3.83 -24.14
C ARG A 225 -17.77 -3.69 -25.58
N LEU A 226 -17.93 -2.52 -26.18
CA LEU A 226 -17.47 -2.25 -27.55
C LEU A 226 -15.97 -2.48 -27.71
N TRP A 227 -15.16 -2.10 -26.72
CA TRP A 227 -13.72 -2.36 -26.73
C TRP A 227 -13.39 -3.86 -26.71
N ARG A 228 -14.12 -4.67 -25.93
CA ARG A 228 -13.93 -6.13 -25.93
C ARG A 228 -14.24 -6.72 -27.31
N ASP A 229 -15.30 -6.23 -27.94
CA ASP A 229 -15.78 -6.70 -29.25
C ASP A 229 -14.88 -6.26 -30.44
N LEU A 230 -13.97 -5.30 -30.25
CA LEU A 230 -13.01 -4.90 -31.28
C LEU A 230 -12.03 -6.04 -31.60
N SER A 231 -11.66 -6.14 -32.88
CA SER A 231 -10.66 -7.10 -33.36
C SER A 231 -9.27 -6.78 -32.80
N GLN A 232 -8.41 -7.80 -32.72
CA GLN A 232 -7.03 -7.62 -32.26
C GLN A 232 -6.26 -6.62 -33.12
N LYS A 233 -6.52 -6.58 -34.44
CA LYS A 233 -5.92 -5.61 -35.36
C LYS A 233 -6.27 -4.17 -34.98
N GLN A 234 -7.54 -3.89 -34.70
CA GLN A 234 -7.99 -2.56 -34.27
C GLN A 234 -7.40 -2.17 -32.91
N LYS A 235 -7.33 -3.12 -31.96
CA LYS A 235 -6.70 -2.87 -30.65
C LYS A 235 -5.21 -2.53 -30.79
N MET A 236 -4.50 -3.18 -31.72
CA MET A 236 -3.10 -2.87 -32.02
C MET A 236 -2.94 -1.47 -32.65
N GLU A 237 -3.82 -1.07 -33.57
CA GLU A 237 -3.84 0.28 -34.15
C GLU A 237 -4.02 1.37 -33.07
N TYR A 238 -4.92 1.15 -32.11
CA TYR A 238 -5.07 2.07 -30.96
C TYR A 238 -3.84 2.07 -30.03
N ALA A 239 -3.18 0.92 -29.84
CA ALA A 239 -1.97 0.83 -29.04
C ALA A 239 -0.80 1.59 -29.70
N GLU A 240 -0.64 1.45 -31.02
CA GLU A 240 0.36 2.17 -31.81
C GLU A 240 0.12 3.69 -31.76
N ARG A 241 -1.12 4.13 -31.98
CA ARG A 241 -1.49 5.55 -31.88
C ARG A 241 -1.26 6.14 -30.48
N CYS A 242 -1.50 5.35 -29.44
CA CYS A 242 -1.17 5.73 -28.06
C CYS A 242 0.34 5.89 -27.85
N ARG A 243 1.14 5.00 -28.45
CA ARG A 243 2.61 5.07 -28.38
C ARG A 243 3.13 6.35 -29.03
N GLU A 244 2.63 6.67 -30.23
CA GLU A 244 2.98 7.90 -30.96
C GLU A 244 2.61 9.17 -30.18
N LEU A 245 1.39 9.25 -29.63
CA LEU A 245 0.96 10.39 -28.81
C LEU A 245 1.81 10.55 -27.54
N ASN A 246 2.25 9.43 -26.95
CA ASN A 246 3.13 9.46 -25.79
C ASN A 246 4.55 9.91 -26.16
N GLU A 247 5.05 9.54 -27.33
CA GLU A 247 6.33 10.00 -27.86
C GLU A 247 6.31 11.50 -28.17
N GLU A 248 5.28 12.00 -28.85
CA GLU A 248 5.10 13.43 -29.08
C GLU A 248 5.03 14.23 -27.78
N TYR A 249 4.31 13.71 -26.78
CA TYR A 249 4.25 14.34 -25.46
C TYR A 249 5.62 14.38 -24.80
N ASN A 250 6.40 13.30 -24.88
CA ASN A 250 7.74 13.27 -24.30
C ASN A 250 8.68 14.28 -24.98
N ILE A 251 8.60 14.41 -26.30
CA ILE A 251 9.38 15.41 -27.07
C ILE A 251 8.97 16.84 -26.68
N LYS A 252 7.66 17.12 -26.63
CA LYS A 252 7.15 18.44 -26.21
C LYS A 252 7.52 18.75 -24.76
N MET A 253 7.47 17.75 -23.88
CA MET A 253 7.83 17.89 -22.46
C MET A 253 9.33 18.10 -22.29
N SER A 254 10.19 17.40 -23.05
CA SER A 254 11.65 17.61 -23.00
C SER A 254 12.03 19.00 -23.50
N ALA A 255 11.45 19.45 -24.62
CA ALA A 255 11.66 20.80 -25.13
C ALA A 255 11.19 21.89 -24.14
N TYR A 256 10.09 21.66 -23.43
CA TYR A 256 9.62 22.55 -22.36
C TYR A 256 10.62 22.61 -21.19
N LEU A 257 11.13 21.46 -20.73
CA LEU A 257 12.13 21.42 -19.66
C LEU A 257 13.45 22.07 -20.09
N GLU A 258 13.86 21.91 -21.35
CA GLU A 258 15.06 22.52 -21.93
C GLU A 258 15.00 24.05 -21.99
N ARG A 259 13.81 24.63 -22.05
CA ARG A 259 13.58 26.08 -22.04
C ARG A 259 13.62 26.70 -20.62
N LEU A 260 13.48 25.89 -19.58
CA LEU A 260 13.47 26.35 -18.19
C LEU A 260 14.88 26.37 -17.59
N ASP A 261 15.13 27.36 -16.72
CA ASP A 261 16.34 27.43 -15.91
C ASP A 261 16.43 26.24 -14.93
N GLU A 262 17.65 25.88 -14.49
CA GLU A 262 17.87 24.67 -13.67
C GLU A 262 17.08 24.70 -12.35
N GLU A 263 16.93 25.87 -11.73
CA GLU A 263 16.14 26.03 -10.49
C GLU A 263 14.63 25.85 -10.74
N GLU A 264 14.11 26.44 -11.82
CA GLU A 264 12.70 26.30 -12.23
C GLU A 264 12.39 24.87 -12.67
N ARG A 265 13.34 24.19 -13.32
CA ARG A 265 13.26 22.78 -13.69
C ARG A 265 13.16 21.89 -12.45
N GLN A 266 14.01 22.11 -11.44
CA GLN A 266 13.97 21.34 -10.19
C GLN A 266 12.68 21.58 -9.41
N LEU A 267 12.20 22.84 -9.35
CA LEU A 267 10.91 23.18 -8.76
C LEU A 267 9.75 22.52 -9.51
N PHE A 268 9.75 22.55 -10.84
CA PHE A 268 8.71 21.92 -11.66
C PHE A 268 8.68 20.40 -11.49
N ILE A 269 9.85 19.75 -11.41
CA ILE A 269 9.98 18.31 -11.12
C ILE A 269 9.42 17.97 -9.74
N LYS A 270 9.74 18.80 -8.72
CA LYS A 270 9.29 18.64 -7.33
C LYS A 270 7.77 18.86 -7.19
N GLU A 271 7.24 19.91 -7.80
CA GLU A 271 5.83 20.31 -7.72
C GLU A 271 4.92 19.36 -8.50
N ASN A 272 5.26 19.03 -9.75
CA ASN A 272 4.45 18.13 -10.57
C ASN A 272 4.66 16.64 -10.27
N LYS A 273 5.52 16.32 -9.29
CA LYS A 273 5.97 14.94 -8.98
C LYS A 273 6.29 14.18 -10.27
N ILE A 274 6.90 14.86 -11.24
CA ILE A 274 7.40 14.23 -12.46
C ILE A 274 8.56 13.40 -11.98
N SER A 275 8.26 12.15 -11.62
CA SER A 275 9.30 11.21 -11.32
C SER A 275 10.20 11.20 -12.53
N ALA A 276 11.48 11.51 -12.35
CA ALA A 276 12.53 11.24 -13.34
C ALA A 276 12.64 9.73 -13.72
N ASN A 277 11.62 8.92 -13.38
CA ASN A 277 11.48 7.49 -13.63
C ASN A 277 10.51 7.18 -14.79
N ARG A 278 10.61 7.91 -15.90
CA ARG A 278 10.29 7.34 -17.23
C ARG A 278 11.53 7.08 -18.10
N ARG A 279 12.74 7.22 -17.52
CA ARG A 279 13.85 6.38 -17.95
C ARG A 279 13.55 4.97 -17.43
N LYS A 280 13.38 4.03 -18.35
CA LYS A 280 13.42 2.58 -18.09
C LYS A 280 14.44 2.29 -16.98
N LYS A 281 14.03 1.57 -15.92
CA LYS A 281 14.96 1.09 -14.88
C LYS A 281 16.14 0.38 -15.56
N PRO A 282 17.41 0.80 -15.40
CA PRO A 282 18.51 -0.14 -15.41
C PRO A 282 18.67 -0.62 -13.96
N GLY A 283 17.82 -1.56 -13.54
CA GLY A 283 17.82 -2.08 -12.16
C GLY A 283 17.26 -1.08 -11.13
N GLY A 284 16.51 -1.59 -10.15
CA GLY A 284 15.88 -0.77 -9.13
C GLY A 284 16.88 0.05 -8.31
N LEU A 285 16.37 1.15 -7.72
CA LEU A 285 16.93 1.88 -6.58
C LEU A 285 17.04 0.96 -5.34
N GLY A 286 17.90 -0.03 -5.49
CA GLY A 286 18.22 -1.14 -4.59
C GLY A 286 19.52 -1.83 -5.02
N ALA A 287 20.22 -1.33 -6.05
CA ALA A 287 21.66 -1.46 -6.14
C ALA A 287 22.28 -0.61 -5.02
N LEU A 288 22.15 -1.09 -3.79
CA LEU A 288 23.20 -0.94 -2.78
C LEU A 288 24.53 -0.94 -3.53
N LYS A 289 25.32 0.14 -3.39
CA LYS A 289 26.68 0.32 -3.95
C LYS A 289 27.20 -1.02 -4.42
N ARG A 290 27.11 -1.31 -5.73
CA ARG A 290 27.46 -2.63 -6.24
C ARG A 290 28.95 -2.76 -6.02
N TRP A 291 29.34 -3.49 -4.97
CA TRP A 291 30.73 -3.58 -4.59
C TRP A 291 31.46 -4.30 -5.73
N LEU A 292 32.51 -3.67 -6.25
CA LEU A 292 33.26 -4.21 -7.39
C LEU A 292 33.77 -5.62 -7.01
N ALA A 293 33.56 -6.57 -7.93
CA ALA A 293 33.89 -8.00 -7.76
C ALA A 293 33.15 -8.74 -6.63
N GLU A 294 32.04 -8.20 -6.10
CA GLU A 294 31.20 -8.94 -5.14
C GLU A 294 30.57 -10.17 -5.82
N PRO A 295 30.66 -11.37 -5.20
CA PRO A 295 29.99 -12.57 -5.69
C PRO A 295 28.48 -12.34 -5.90
N LYS A 296 27.93 -12.88 -6.99
CA LYS A 296 26.49 -12.75 -7.28
C LYS A 296 25.70 -13.78 -6.48
N MET A 297 24.64 -13.32 -5.84
CA MET A 297 23.76 -14.20 -5.08
C MET A 297 23.08 -15.22 -6.01
N PRO A 298 23.16 -16.53 -5.72
CA PRO A 298 22.55 -17.55 -6.55
C PRO A 298 21.02 -17.58 -6.40
N ALA A 299 20.34 -18.22 -7.35
CA ALA A 299 18.89 -18.42 -7.30
C ALA A 299 18.45 -19.12 -6.00
N LEU A 300 17.43 -18.56 -5.34
CA LEU A 300 16.97 -19.00 -4.02
C LEU A 300 15.85 -20.05 -4.08
N CYS A 301 15.37 -20.42 -5.27
CA CYS A 301 14.36 -21.46 -5.45
C CYS A 301 14.85 -22.57 -6.41
N GLY A 302 14.53 -23.82 -6.07
CA GLY A 302 14.93 -24.98 -6.88
C GLY A 302 14.38 -24.93 -8.30
N ASN A 303 13.16 -24.40 -8.47
CA ASN A 303 12.57 -24.16 -9.79
C ASN A 303 13.42 -23.20 -10.63
N SER A 304 13.88 -22.07 -10.08
CA SER A 304 14.69 -21.12 -10.85
C SER A 304 16.02 -21.73 -11.33
N ILE A 305 16.63 -22.61 -10.54
CA ILE A 305 17.84 -23.35 -10.96
C ILE A 305 17.50 -24.28 -12.13
N PHE A 306 16.38 -25.00 -12.05
CA PHE A 306 15.91 -25.86 -13.13
C PHE A 306 15.58 -25.07 -14.40
N CYS A 307 14.78 -24.00 -14.29
CA CYS A 307 14.46 -23.14 -15.43
C CYS A 307 15.72 -22.58 -16.08
N GLN A 308 16.71 -22.15 -15.30
CA GLN A 308 17.98 -21.67 -15.85
C GLN A 308 18.71 -22.76 -16.65
N GLU A 309 18.79 -23.99 -16.12
CA GLU A 309 19.38 -25.13 -16.83
C GLU A 309 18.58 -25.47 -18.10
N GLN A 310 17.25 -25.52 -18.02
CA GLN A 310 16.38 -25.84 -19.17
C GLN A 310 16.39 -24.76 -20.25
N MET A 311 16.45 -23.48 -19.86
CA MET A 311 16.53 -22.37 -20.82
C MET A 311 17.85 -22.35 -21.58
N ALA A 312 18.92 -22.87 -20.99
CA ALA A 312 20.22 -23.05 -21.65
C ALA A 312 20.19 -24.25 -22.61
N LEU A 313 19.61 -25.38 -22.19
CA LEU A 313 19.51 -26.59 -23.01
C LEU A 313 18.59 -26.39 -24.23
N LEU A 314 17.42 -25.77 -24.02
CA LEU A 314 16.42 -25.54 -25.07
C LEU A 314 16.75 -24.31 -25.94
N LYS A 315 17.93 -23.70 -25.76
CA LYS A 315 18.33 -22.49 -26.49
C LYS A 315 18.47 -22.71 -27.98
N GLU A 316 18.93 -23.90 -28.36
CA GLU A 316 19.15 -24.27 -29.76
C GLU A 316 17.84 -24.72 -30.43
N ASP A 317 16.95 -25.38 -29.68
CA ASP A 317 15.71 -25.96 -30.23
C ASP A 317 14.54 -24.97 -30.34
N ILE A 318 14.41 -24.02 -29.40
CA ILE A 318 13.27 -23.09 -29.34
C ILE A 318 13.82 -21.67 -29.27
N PRO A 319 13.91 -20.96 -30.42
CA PRO A 319 14.41 -19.58 -30.46
C PRO A 319 13.55 -18.61 -29.63
N ASP A 320 12.23 -18.81 -29.59
CA ASP A 320 11.32 -17.96 -28.82
C ASP A 320 11.50 -18.16 -27.30
N LEU A 321 11.73 -17.05 -26.60
CA LEU A 321 12.04 -17.05 -25.17
C LEU A 321 10.84 -17.43 -24.31
N ASN A 322 9.64 -16.98 -24.68
CA ASN A 322 8.42 -17.21 -23.91
C ASN A 322 7.98 -18.67 -24.05
N GLU A 323 8.01 -19.21 -25.26
CA GLU A 323 7.72 -20.61 -25.53
C GLU A 323 8.70 -21.53 -24.82
N ARG A 324 10.00 -21.18 -24.82
CA ARG A 324 11.04 -21.92 -24.10
C ARG A 324 10.80 -21.93 -22.59
N PHE A 325 10.47 -20.78 -22.02
CA PHE A 325 10.15 -20.66 -20.60
C PHE A 325 8.88 -21.43 -20.23
N CYS A 326 7.82 -21.32 -21.04
CA CYS A 326 6.59 -22.09 -20.85
C CYS A 326 6.86 -23.60 -20.89
N LYS A 327 7.70 -24.07 -21.82
CA LYS A 327 8.11 -25.48 -21.88
C LYS A 327 8.89 -25.89 -20.62
N ALA A 328 9.84 -25.07 -20.17
CA ALA A 328 10.59 -25.32 -18.93
C ALA A 328 9.68 -25.34 -17.69
N MET A 329 8.66 -24.47 -17.60
CA MET A 329 7.75 -24.48 -16.45
C MET A 329 6.81 -25.69 -16.47
N LYS A 330 6.32 -26.08 -17.66
CA LYS A 330 5.54 -27.31 -17.84
C LYS A 330 6.35 -28.55 -17.43
N THR A 331 7.62 -28.64 -17.83
CA THR A 331 8.47 -29.77 -17.44
C THR A 331 8.72 -29.77 -15.94
N TRP A 332 8.98 -28.63 -15.30
CA TRP A 332 9.14 -28.53 -13.84
C TRP A 332 7.92 -29.04 -13.07
N ASN A 333 6.73 -28.63 -13.48
CA ASN A 333 5.49 -29.02 -12.81
C ASN A 333 5.28 -30.54 -12.88
N SER A 334 5.59 -31.15 -14.03
CA SER A 334 5.53 -32.60 -14.27
C SER A 334 6.68 -33.43 -13.67
N LEU A 335 7.69 -32.80 -13.05
CA LEU A 335 8.78 -33.55 -12.41
C LEU A 335 8.32 -34.26 -11.12
N SER A 336 8.88 -35.46 -10.90
CA SER A 336 8.72 -36.19 -9.64
C SER A 336 9.34 -35.46 -8.46
N ASN A 337 8.85 -35.76 -7.26
CA ASN A 337 9.37 -35.16 -6.02
C ASN A 337 10.85 -35.48 -5.78
N GLU A 338 11.33 -36.65 -6.23
CA GLU A 338 12.75 -37.03 -6.16
C GLU A 338 13.63 -36.08 -6.98
N LYS A 339 13.25 -35.83 -8.25
CA LYS A 339 13.99 -34.89 -9.11
C LYS A 339 13.91 -33.47 -8.57
N LYS A 340 12.76 -33.05 -8.05
CA LYS A 340 12.62 -31.75 -7.38
C LYS A 340 13.53 -31.66 -6.14
N ALA A 341 13.71 -32.75 -5.38
CA ALA A 341 14.63 -32.81 -4.24
C ALA A 341 16.10 -32.67 -4.67
N ASP A 342 16.50 -33.20 -5.83
CA ASP A 342 17.84 -32.99 -6.40
C ASP A 342 18.13 -31.52 -6.66
N TYR A 343 17.15 -30.78 -7.18
CA TYR A 343 17.26 -29.34 -7.37
C TYR A 343 17.34 -28.57 -6.05
N GLN A 344 16.69 -29.05 -4.98
CA GLN A 344 16.89 -28.50 -3.65
C GLN A 344 18.30 -28.79 -3.10
N ARG A 345 18.87 -29.97 -3.38
CA ARG A 345 20.28 -30.29 -3.05
C ARG A 345 21.25 -29.38 -3.82
N LYS A 346 21.04 -29.20 -5.14
CA LYS A 346 21.80 -28.26 -5.98
C LYS A 346 21.72 -26.82 -5.45
N LYS A 347 20.52 -26.38 -5.03
CA LYS A 347 20.33 -25.06 -4.37
C LYS A 347 21.22 -24.92 -3.14
N LYS A 348 21.19 -25.89 -2.22
CA LYS A 348 22.00 -25.85 -1.00
C LYS A 348 23.49 -25.75 -1.33
N LYS A 349 23.97 -26.54 -2.30
CA LYS A 349 25.37 -26.49 -2.77
C LYS A 349 25.76 -25.12 -3.34
N LYS A 350 24.91 -24.52 -4.20
CA LYS A 350 25.17 -23.18 -4.77
C LYS A 350 25.18 -22.09 -3.69
N ILE A 351 24.29 -22.16 -2.71
CA ILE A 351 24.26 -21.21 -1.58
C ILE A 351 25.53 -21.35 -0.73
N GLN A 352 25.99 -22.58 -0.49
CA GLN A 352 27.21 -22.83 0.26
C GLN A 352 28.44 -22.27 -0.47
N GLN A 353 28.57 -22.55 -1.77
CA GLN A 353 29.64 -21.99 -2.61
C GLN A 353 29.64 -20.46 -2.58
N TYR A 354 28.47 -19.84 -2.75
CA TYR A 354 28.34 -18.38 -2.64
C TYR A 354 28.75 -17.85 -1.26
N SER A 355 28.43 -18.57 -0.18
CA SER A 355 28.81 -18.17 1.18
C SER A 355 30.33 -18.17 1.35
N GLU A 356 31.01 -19.20 0.85
CA GLU A 356 32.47 -19.32 0.88
C GLU A 356 33.14 -18.23 0.03
N GLU A 357 32.64 -18.01 -1.19
CA GLU A 357 33.11 -16.93 -2.07
C GLU A 357 32.91 -15.55 -1.43
N LEU A 358 31.76 -15.32 -0.80
CA LEU A 358 31.45 -14.06 -0.14
C LEU A 358 32.33 -13.83 1.08
N GLN A 359 32.62 -14.89 1.86
CA GLN A 359 33.51 -14.82 3.01
C GLN A 359 34.96 -14.52 2.59
N ASN A 360 35.44 -15.17 1.52
CA ASN A 360 36.76 -14.92 0.94
C ASN A 360 36.86 -13.50 0.37
N TRP A 361 35.84 -13.03 -0.34
CA TRP A 361 35.79 -11.68 -0.85
C TRP A 361 35.76 -10.65 0.30
N PHE A 362 34.94 -10.90 1.32
CA PHE A 362 34.83 -10.02 2.49
C PHE A 362 36.14 -9.97 3.29
N SER A 363 36.88 -11.08 3.40
CA SER A 363 38.17 -11.12 4.09
C SER A 363 39.23 -10.27 3.39
N ALA A 364 39.19 -10.16 2.06
CA ALA A 364 40.07 -9.34 1.24
C ALA A 364 39.83 -7.82 1.35
N LEU A 365 38.71 -7.37 1.93
CA LEU A 365 38.41 -5.95 2.11
C LEU A 365 39.18 -5.30 3.28
N THR A 366 39.39 -3.99 3.19
CA THR A 366 39.96 -3.20 4.30
C THR A 366 39.00 -3.12 5.51
N PRO A 367 39.50 -2.91 6.75
CA PRO A 367 38.65 -2.81 7.94
C PRO A 367 37.56 -1.72 7.87
N ARG A 368 37.82 -0.61 7.16
CA ARG A 368 36.84 0.46 6.92
C ARG A 368 35.73 0.00 5.96
N GLN A 369 36.10 -0.64 4.84
CA GLN A 369 35.15 -1.20 3.88
C GLN A 369 34.33 -2.34 4.48
N LYS A 370 34.93 -3.19 5.32
CA LYS A 370 34.23 -4.24 6.08
C LYS A 370 33.11 -3.67 6.94
N ARG A 371 33.37 -2.59 7.69
CA ARG A 371 32.35 -1.91 8.51
C ARG A 371 31.24 -1.27 7.68
N GLU A 372 31.58 -0.58 6.59
CA GLU A 372 30.59 0.03 5.69
C GLU A 372 29.71 -1.03 5.02
N TYR A 373 30.32 -2.11 4.53
CA TYR A 373 29.61 -3.25 3.95
C TYR A 373 28.70 -3.92 4.98
N TRP A 374 29.19 -4.14 6.20
CA TRP A 374 28.44 -4.74 7.30
C TRP A 374 27.21 -3.92 7.70
N MET A 375 27.34 -2.59 7.76
CA MET A 375 26.26 -1.66 8.08
C MET A 375 25.21 -1.59 6.96
N SER A 376 25.66 -1.60 5.70
CA SER A 376 24.80 -1.44 4.52
C SER A 376 24.08 -2.74 4.12
N ASN A 377 24.66 -3.91 4.39
CA ASN A 377 24.16 -5.21 3.92
C ASN A 377 23.67 -6.14 5.04
N ARG A 378 22.65 -5.72 5.81
CA ARG A 378 22.12 -6.50 6.94
C ARG A 378 21.70 -7.93 6.55
N TYR A 379 21.09 -8.12 5.39
CA TYR A 379 20.57 -9.43 4.95
C TYR A 379 21.67 -10.42 4.50
N LYS A 380 22.87 -9.94 4.15
CA LYS A 380 23.99 -10.79 3.71
C LYS A 380 24.87 -11.28 4.85
N ARG A 381 24.70 -10.73 6.06
CA ARG A 381 25.49 -11.09 7.25
C ARG A 381 25.46 -12.59 7.57
N LYS A 382 24.32 -13.24 7.37
CA LYS A 382 24.16 -14.69 7.56
C LYS A 382 25.10 -15.56 6.71
N TYR A 383 25.64 -15.02 5.61
CA TYR A 383 26.57 -15.72 4.72
C TYR A 383 28.04 -15.38 5.01
N LEU A 384 28.32 -14.45 5.94
CA LEU A 384 29.68 -14.06 6.32
C LEU A 384 30.24 -14.85 7.51
N GLY A 385 29.46 -15.76 8.11
CA GLY A 385 29.94 -16.72 9.10
C GLY A 385 30.41 -16.15 10.45
N THR A 386 30.15 -14.88 10.74
CA THR A 386 30.59 -14.24 12.00
C THR A 386 29.71 -14.64 13.17
N ASN A 387 30.29 -15.32 14.16
CA ASN A 387 29.78 -15.30 15.53
C ASN A 387 29.69 -13.84 15.99
N GLU A 388 28.51 -13.40 16.44
CA GLU A 388 28.24 -12.02 16.91
C GLU A 388 29.19 -11.55 18.04
N ALA A 389 29.97 -12.46 18.64
CA ALA A 389 30.86 -12.19 19.76
C ALA A 389 32.22 -11.56 19.41
N SER A 390 32.73 -11.71 18.17
CA SER A 390 34.14 -11.39 17.88
C SER A 390 34.44 -9.92 17.55
N LEU A 391 33.42 -9.06 17.43
CA LEU A 391 33.60 -7.61 17.14
C LEU A 391 33.33 -6.71 18.37
N ASN A 392 32.93 -7.26 19.52
CA ASN A 392 32.63 -6.52 20.74
C ASN A 392 33.83 -6.32 21.68
N LYS A 393 35.07 -6.44 21.21
CA LYS A 393 36.27 -6.14 22.01
C LYS A 393 37.22 -5.21 21.27
N VAL A 394 36.97 -3.91 21.36
CA VAL A 394 38.03 -2.88 21.55
C VAL A 394 37.44 -1.76 22.44
N PRO A 395 38.19 -1.21 23.41
CA PRO A 395 37.67 -0.55 24.61
C PRO A 395 37.19 0.89 24.38
N LEU A 396 36.17 1.30 25.15
CA LEU A 396 35.69 2.68 25.28
C LEU A 396 35.69 3.07 26.77
N CYS A 397 36.43 4.14 27.08
CA CYS A 397 36.27 5.17 28.14
C CYS A 397 37.68 5.76 28.38
N GLU A 398 37.96 7.06 28.30
CA GLU A 398 37.19 8.33 28.32
C GLU A 398 38.18 9.49 28.04
N PRO A 399 37.84 10.81 28.11
CA PRO A 399 36.64 11.57 27.70
C PRO A 399 37.01 12.83 26.86
N SER A 400 36.06 13.47 26.14
CA SER A 400 36.11 14.94 25.87
C SER A 400 34.84 15.44 25.14
N ASP A 401 33.98 16.09 25.92
CA ASP A 401 33.38 17.42 25.71
C ASP A 401 33.21 18.00 24.28
N SER A 402 31.96 18.29 23.88
CA SER A 402 31.50 19.57 23.29
C SER A 402 30.07 19.47 22.76
N GLU A 403 29.38 20.60 22.86
CA GLU A 403 27.96 20.87 22.84
C GLU A 403 27.33 20.98 21.42
N ASP A 404 25.99 21.06 21.43
CA ASP A 404 25.08 21.65 20.43
C ASP A 404 24.83 20.98 19.07
N GLU A 405 23.59 20.52 18.85
CA GLU A 405 22.92 20.63 17.54
C GLU A 405 21.40 20.81 17.73
N ASP A 406 20.92 21.95 17.25
CA ASP A 406 19.53 22.38 17.13
C ASP A 406 18.74 21.48 16.15
N ILE A 407 17.56 21.02 16.57
CA ILE A 407 16.63 20.29 15.69
C ILE A 407 15.53 21.24 15.20
N VAL A 408 15.72 21.73 13.97
CA VAL A 408 14.68 22.43 13.19
C VAL A 408 13.63 21.41 12.73
N ILE A 409 12.42 21.44 13.29
CA ILE A 409 11.26 20.66 12.83
C ILE A 409 10.33 21.60 12.04
N SER A 410 10.37 21.48 10.72
CA SER A 410 9.48 22.19 9.81
C SER A 410 8.07 21.56 9.85
N SER A 411 7.13 22.37 10.35
CA SER A 411 5.68 22.16 10.34
C SER A 411 5.09 22.37 8.94
N SER A 412 4.17 21.51 8.52
CA SER A 412 3.19 21.83 7.47
C SER A 412 1.97 20.93 7.65
N GLU A 413 1.00 21.47 8.37
CA GLU A 413 -0.41 21.08 8.32
C GLU A 413 -1.04 21.60 7.02
N GLU A 414 -2.26 21.15 6.73
CA GLU A 414 -3.40 21.85 6.10
C GLU A 414 -4.36 20.74 5.61
N GLU A 415 -5.42 20.50 6.39
CA GLU A 415 -6.61 19.74 6.02
C GLU A 415 -7.75 20.73 5.71
N GLU A 416 -8.53 20.51 4.64
CA GLU A 416 -9.97 20.78 4.69
C GLU A 416 -10.75 19.89 3.72
N ASN A 417 -12.04 19.78 3.99
CA ASN A 417 -12.93 18.64 3.82
C ASN A 417 -14.11 19.02 2.92
N THR A 418 -14.41 18.28 1.83
CA THR A 418 -15.77 18.28 1.23
C THR A 418 -16.08 17.08 0.31
N LEU A 419 -17.01 16.23 0.79
CA LEU A 419 -18.12 15.51 0.11
C LEU A 419 -18.05 15.15 -1.40
N THR A 420 -17.98 13.85 -1.74
CA THR A 420 -19.04 13.00 -2.35
C THR A 420 -18.54 11.80 -3.18
N PHE A 421 -19.43 10.80 -3.25
CA PHE A 421 -19.62 9.72 -4.23
C PHE A 421 -18.70 8.48 -4.17
N GLY A 422 -19.32 7.35 -3.81
CA GLY A 422 -18.74 6.01 -3.89
C GLY A 422 -19.15 5.30 -5.17
N GLU A 423 -18.20 4.59 -5.77
CA GLU A 423 -18.35 3.52 -6.77
C GLU A 423 -17.22 2.54 -6.44
N GLU A 424 -17.54 1.40 -5.83
CA GLU A 424 -17.68 0.07 -6.45
C GLU A 424 -16.38 -0.47 -7.06
N GLU A 425 -15.78 -1.42 -6.32
CA GLU A 425 -14.67 -2.28 -6.74
C GLU A 425 -15.18 -3.31 -7.75
N ASP A 426 -14.75 -3.17 -9.01
CA ASP A 426 -14.84 -4.22 -10.03
C ASP A 426 -13.46 -4.86 -10.23
N TYR A 427 -13.43 -6.18 -10.17
CA TYR A 427 -12.25 -7.02 -10.25
C TYR A 427 -11.85 -7.18 -11.72
N GLY A 428 -10.63 -6.76 -12.08
CA GLY A 428 -10.07 -6.91 -13.42
C GLY A 428 -8.68 -7.54 -13.37
N GLU A 429 -8.61 -8.78 -13.83
CA GLU A 429 -7.47 -9.68 -14.00
C GLU A 429 -6.14 -8.98 -14.37
N GLU A 430 -5.11 -9.21 -13.55
CA GLU A 430 -3.73 -8.84 -13.86
C GLU A 430 -3.13 -9.85 -14.85
N GLU A 431 -3.13 -9.52 -16.15
CA GLU A 431 -2.20 -10.14 -17.09
C GLU A 431 -0.78 -9.66 -16.77
N GLU A 432 0.00 -10.52 -16.12
CA GLU A 432 1.43 -10.30 -15.83
C GLU A 432 2.26 -10.29 -17.13
N ASN A 433 2.36 -9.13 -17.77
CA ASN A 433 3.38 -8.86 -18.80
C ASN A 433 4.76 -8.70 -18.12
N PHE A 434 5.49 -9.80 -17.95
CA PHE A 434 6.91 -9.77 -17.57
C PHE A 434 7.79 -9.42 -18.79
N GLU A 435 8.20 -8.16 -18.89
CA GLU A 435 9.23 -7.69 -19.82
C GLU A 435 10.60 -8.25 -19.39
N ILE A 436 11.11 -9.24 -20.13
CA ILE A 436 12.40 -9.90 -19.88
C ILE A 436 13.55 -8.95 -20.24
N HIS A 437 14.30 -8.49 -19.25
CA HIS A 437 15.57 -7.81 -19.47
C HIS A 437 16.66 -8.81 -19.89
N MET A 438 17.22 -8.57 -21.07
CA MET A 438 18.33 -9.33 -21.64
C MET A 438 19.57 -9.27 -20.74
N PHE A 439 20.13 -10.44 -20.47
CA PHE A 439 21.54 -10.59 -20.12
C PHE A 439 22.18 -11.39 -21.27
N GLU A 440 22.91 -10.70 -22.14
CA GLU A 440 23.97 -11.34 -22.92
C GLU A 440 25.13 -11.68 -21.98
N VAL A 441 25.78 -12.81 -22.27
CA VAL A 441 26.82 -13.47 -21.46
C VAL A 441 28.11 -12.67 -21.45
#